data_AF-A0A545B6H7-F1
#
_entry.id   AF-A0A545B6H7-F1
#
_cell.length_a   1.000
_cell.length_b   1.000
_cell.length_c   1.000
_cell.angle_alpha   90.00
_cell.angle_beta   90.00
_cell.angle_gamma   90.00
#
_symmetry.space_group_name_H-M   'P 1'
#
loop_
_entity.id
_entity.type
_entity.pdbx_description
1 polymer ?
#
loop_
_entity_poly.entity_id
_entity_poly.type
_entity_poly.pdbx_seq_one_letter_code
_entity_poly.pdbx_strand_id
1 'polypeptide(L)' 'MNPMWFLRMARWARHPPSKKQVKLVAVVAVIVIAIAAVEWLGFWPDWATVNPKGSMRLPHAN' A
#
# COMPACT_ATOMS: atom_id res chain seq x y z
N MET A 1 -7.47 21.02 3.65
CA MET A 1 -7.79 20.62 2.26
C MET A 1 -6.88 21.44 1.36
N ASN A 2 -5.98 20.82 0.60
CA ASN A 2 -5.02 21.60 -0.21
C ASN A 2 -5.54 21.73 -1.66
N PRO A 3 -5.87 22.95 -2.16
CA PRO A 3 -6.38 23.15 -3.51
C PRO A 3 -5.46 22.59 -4.61
N MET A 4 -4.18 22.42 -4.29
CA MET A 4 -3.21 21.77 -5.18
C MET A 4 -3.60 20.35 -5.61
N TRP A 5 -4.36 19.61 -4.78
CA TRP A 5 -4.87 18.29 -5.14
C TRP A 5 -5.90 18.36 -6.29
N PHE A 6 -6.80 19.34 -6.26
CA PHE A 6 -7.78 19.54 -7.33
C PHE A 6 -7.10 19.91 -8.66
N LEU A 7 -6.09 20.79 -8.62
CA LEU A 7 -5.30 21.14 -9.80
C LEU A 7 -4.60 19.93 -10.41
N ARG A 8 -4.11 18.99 -9.57
CA ARG A 8 -3.47 17.75 -10.02
C ARG A 8 -4.47 16.79 -10.68
N MET A 9 -5.66 16.63 -10.10
CA MET A 9 -6.73 15.82 -10.69
C MET A 9 -7.23 16.42 -12.03
N ALA A 10 -7.40 17.74 -12.09
CA ALA A 10 -7.75 18.43 -13.33
C ALA A 10 -6.69 18.22 -14.42
N ARG A 11 -5.40 18.20 -14.06
CA ARG A 11 -4.31 17.91 -15.00
C ARG A 11 -4.36 16.47 -15.51
N TRP A 12 -4.66 15.49 -14.65
CA TRP A 12 -4.85 14.10 -15.06
C TRP A 12 -6.01 13.93 -16.05
N ALA A 13 -7.11 14.66 -15.86
CA ALA A 13 -8.24 14.62 -16.80
C ALA A 13 -7.87 15.15 -18.18
N ARG A 14 -7.04 16.20 -18.26
CA ARG A 14 -6.58 16.82 -19.52
C ARG A 14 -5.42 16.08 -20.18
N HIS A 15 -4.53 15.51 -19.38
CA HIS A 15 -3.34 14.79 -19.83
C HIS A 15 -3.28 13.46 -19.07
N PRO A 16 -4.04 12.45 -19.53
CA PRO A 16 -4.10 11.19 -18.83
C PRO A 16 -2.72 10.52 -18.80
N PRO A 17 -2.35 9.90 -17.67
CA PRO A 17 -1.16 9.07 -17.60
C PRO A 17 -1.21 7.96 -18.67
N SER A 18 -0.05 7.52 -19.13
CA SER A 18 0.03 6.51 -20.19
C SER A 18 -0.74 5.24 -19.80
N LYS A 19 -1.40 4.60 -20.77
CA LYS A 19 -2.12 3.32 -20.56
C LYS A 19 -1.26 2.25 -19.87
N LYS A 20 0.07 2.30 -20.05
CA LYS A 20 1.01 1.40 -19.36
C LYS A 20 1.08 1.68 -17.86
N GLN A 21 1.15 2.95 -17.46
CA GLN A 21 1.20 3.36 -16.05
C GLN A 21 -0.12 3.05 -15.34
N VAL A 22 -1.27 3.29 -16.00
CA VAL A 22 -2.59 2.95 -15.44
C VAL A 22 -2.71 1.45 -15.19
N LYS A 23 -2.29 0.63 -16.16
CA LYS A 23 -2.28 -0.84 -16.01
C LYS A 23 -1.36 -1.30 -14.88
N LEU A 24 -0.17 -0.71 -14.76
CA LEU A 24 0.75 -1.04 -13.66
C LEU A 24 0.09 -0.79 -12.30
N VAL A 25 -0.47 0.39 -12.10
CA VAL A 25 -1.13 0.75 -10.83
C VAL A 25 -2.35 -0.13 -10.58
N ALA A 26 -3.15 -0.41 -11.62
CA ALA A 26 -4.32 -1.28 -11.49
C ALA A 26 -3.92 -2.71 -11.08
N VAL A 27 -2.89 -3.29 -11.69
CA VAL A 27 -2.36 -4.61 -11.32
C VAL A 27 -1.84 -4.62 -9.88
N VAL A 28 -1.06 -3.61 -9.49
CA VAL A 28 -0.57 -3.48 -8.12
C VAL A 28 -1.72 -3.37 -7.13
N ALA A 29 -2.75 -2.56 -7.43
CA ALA A 29 -3.93 -2.42 -6.59
C ALA A 29 -4.66 -3.76 -6.42
N VAL A 30 -4.85 -4.52 -7.51
CA VAL A 30 -5.45 -5.86 -7.46
C VAL A 30 -4.63 -6.81 -6.59
N ILE A 31 -3.30 -6.79 -6.71
CA ILE A 31 -2.41 -7.62 -5.88
C ILE A 31 -2.58 -7.26 -4.40
N VAL A 32 -2.55 -5.97 -4.06
CA VAL A 32 -2.71 -5.52 -2.66
C VAL A 32 -4.08 -5.94 -2.11
N ILE A 33 -5.15 -5.79 -2.89
CA ILE A 33 -6.50 -6.21 -2.48
C ILE A 33 -6.56 -7.73 -2.28
N ALA A 34 -5.97 -8.51 -3.18
CA ALA A 34 -5.94 -9.97 -3.07
C ALA A 34 -5.20 -10.42 -1.81
N ILE A 35 -4.05 -9.81 -1.51
CA ILE A 35 -3.28 -10.06 -0.29
C ILE A 35 -4.11 -9.71 0.95
N ALA A 36 -4.74 -8.54 0.97
CA ALA A 36 -5.58 -8.11 2.09
C ALA A 36 -6.79 -9.04 2.29
N ALA A 37 -7.38 -9.55 1.21
CA ALA A 37 -8.47 -10.53 1.29
C ALA A 37 -8.00 -11.87 1.87
N VAL A 38 -6.82 -12.36 1.48
CA VAL A 38 -6.23 -13.58 2.04
C VAL A 38 -5.98 -13.45 3.54
N GLU A 39 -5.45 -12.30 3.98
CA GLU A 39 -5.26 -11.98 5.39
C GLU A 39 -6.61 -11.96 6.15
N TRP A 40 -7.62 -11.28 5.59
CA TRP A 40 -8.93 -11.14 6.23
C TRP A 40 -9.71 -12.46 6.33
N LEU A 41 -9.49 -13.37 5.39
CA LEU A 41 -10.05 -14.73 5.41
C LEU A 41 -9.29 -15.68 6.34
N GLY A 42 -8.18 -15.25 6.95
CA GLY A 42 -7.37 -16.09 7.84
C GLY A 42 -6.61 -17.20 7.12
N PHE A 43 -6.45 -17.12 5.79
CA PHE A 43 -5.66 -18.07 5.00
C PHE A 43 -4.17 -17.70 4.95
N TRP A 44 -3.74 -16.76 5.78
CA TRP A 44 -2.35 -16.34 5.80
C TRP A 44 -1.45 -17.46 6.28
N PRO A 45 -0.41 -17.83 5.52
CA PRO A 45 0.42 -18.95 5.89
C PRO A 45 1.45 -18.56 6.96
N ASP A 46 1.76 -19.50 7.86
CA ASP A 46 2.69 -19.27 8.98
C ASP A 46 4.07 -18.78 8.53
N TRP A 47 4.58 -19.25 7.39
CA TRP A 47 5.87 -18.85 6.84
C TRP A 47 5.92 -17.38 6.38
N ALA A 48 4.77 -16.77 6.10
CA ALA A 48 4.64 -15.39 5.66
C ALA A 48 4.31 -14.43 6.82
N THR A 49 4.26 -14.92 8.05
CA THR A 49 3.99 -14.08 9.23
C THR A 49 5.22 -13.27 9.60
N VAL A 50 5.00 -12.03 10.06
CA VAL A 50 6.08 -11.22 10.62
C VAL A 50 6.43 -11.79 11.99
N ASN A 51 7.66 -12.28 12.17
CA ASN A 51 8.17 -12.56 13.51
C ASN A 51 8.26 -11.24 14.28
N PRO A 52 7.49 -11.04 15.36
CA PRO A 52 7.60 -9.84 16.16
C PRO A 52 9.03 -9.78 16.71
N LYS A 53 9.83 -8.84 16.20
CA LYS A 53 11.16 -8.58 16.78
C LYS A 53 10.89 -8.17 18.22
N GLY A 54 11.33 -9.01 19.15
CA GLY A 54 11.18 -8.82 20.59
C GLY A 54 11.48 -7.36 20.92
N SER A 55 10.57 -6.74 21.67
CA SER A 55 10.68 -5.35 22.11
C SER A 55 12.14 -5.06 22.48
N MET A 56 12.79 -4.22 21.68
CA MET A 56 14.09 -3.67 22.04
C MET A 56 13.84 -2.80 23.26
N ARG A 57 13.86 -3.41 24.45
CA ARG A 57 13.92 -2.71 25.73
C ARG A 57 15.25 -1.98 25.73
N LEU A 58 15.20 -0.71 25.32
CA LEU A 58 16.33 0.20 25.46
C LEU A 58 16.66 0.24 26.97
N PRO A 59 17.91 -0.05 27.37
CA PRO A 59 18.32 0.14 28.76
C PRO A 59 18.09 1.60 29.12
N HIS A 60 17.25 1.89 30.11
CA HIS A 60 17.24 3.21 30.73
C HIS A 60 18.57 3.36 31.45
N ALA A 61 19.43 4.23 30.91
CA ALA A 61 20.63 4.68 31.60
C ALA A 61 20.18 5.52 32.80
N ASN A 62 20.50 5.00 33.99
CA ASN A 62 20.39 5.66 35.29
C ASN A 62 21.35 6.84 35.40
#